data_AF-A0A432GQ54-F1
#
_entry.id   AF-A0A432GQ54-F1
#
_cell.length_a   1.000
_cell.length_b   1.000
_cell.length_c   1.000
_cell.angle_alpha   90.00
_cell.angle_beta   90.00
_cell.angle_gamma   90.00
#
_symmetry.space_group_name_H-M   'P 1'
#
loop_
_entity.id
_entity.type
_entity.pdbx_description
1 polymer ?
#
loop_
_entity_poly.entity_id
_entity_poly.type
_entity_poly.pdbx_seq_one_letter_code
_entity_poly.pdbx_strand_id
1 'polypeptide(L)' 'SEPNVSESLREIDQDPERVLELAADETIAKAYLSQTEQAQSKRIFGSPSFIVDGELFWGDDRLEDAVNWALS' A
#
# COMPACT_ATOMS: atom_id res chain seq x y z
N SER A 1 -0.38 14.91 8.22
CA SER A 1 -0.50 16.38 8.07
C SER A 1 0.86 17.00 8.28
N GLU A 2 1.04 18.27 7.91
CA GLU A 2 2.23 19.00 8.32
C GLU A 2 2.30 19.11 9.85
N PRO A 3 3.50 18.99 10.45
CA PRO A 3 4.81 18.79 9.79
C PRO A 3 5.16 17.33 9.48
N ASN A 4 4.40 16.36 10.00
CA ASN A 4 4.76 14.94 10.03
C ASN A 4 5.11 14.34 8.65
N VAL A 5 4.41 14.74 7.58
CA VAL A 5 4.67 14.22 6.23
C VAL A 5 6.04 14.70 5.73
N SER A 6 6.28 16.01 5.80
CA SER A 6 7.56 16.58 5.38
C SER A 6 8.74 16.10 6.24
N GLU A 7 8.55 15.90 7.55
CA GLU A 7 9.59 15.33 8.41
C GLU A 7 9.90 13.87 8.06
N SER A 8 8.87 13.03 7.91
CA SER A 8 9.06 11.62 7.52
C SER A 8 9.79 11.49 6.18
N LEU A 9 9.48 12.38 5.22
CA LEU A 9 10.17 12.41 3.92
C LEU A 9 11.66 12.78 4.07
N ARG A 10 11.99 13.74 4.93
CA ARG A 10 13.40 14.09 5.19
C ARG A 10 14.15 12.97 5.91
N GLU A 11 13.50 12.24 6.81
CA GLU A 11 14.11 11.09 7.50
C GLU A 11 14.57 9.99 6.54
N ILE A 12 13.93 9.88 5.37
CA ILE A 12 14.30 8.94 4.30
C ILE A 12 15.03 9.63 3.12
N ASP A 13 15.70 10.75 3.39
CA ASP A 13 16.50 11.54 2.44
C ASP A 13 15.74 11.98 1.17
N GLN A 14 14.43 12.21 1.29
CA GLN A 14 13.61 12.76 0.22
C GLN A 14 13.39 14.26 0.41
N ASP A 15 13.36 14.98 -0.72
CA ASP A 15 12.91 16.38 -0.78
C ASP A 15 11.37 16.44 -0.68
N PRO A 16 10.81 17.03 0.40
CA PRO A 16 9.36 17.09 0.59
C PRO A 16 8.63 17.86 -0.49
N GLU A 17 9.19 18.96 -1.00
CA GLU A 17 8.51 19.83 -1.98
C GLU A 17 8.32 19.05 -3.29
N ARG A 18 9.41 18.50 -3.82
CA ARG A 18 9.37 17.63 -5.00
C ARG A 18 8.40 16.46 -4.86
N VAL A 19 8.38 15.78 -3.71
CA VAL A 19 7.51 14.60 -3.51
C VAL A 19 6.04 14.98 -3.42
N LEU A 20 5.71 16.08 -2.74
CA LEU A 20 4.33 16.57 -2.62
C LEU A 20 3.80 17.05 -3.97
N GLU A 21 4.64 17.71 -4.78
CA GLU A 21 4.30 18.07 -6.16
C GLU A 21 4.00 16.83 -7.01
N LEU A 22 4.86 15.80 -6.95
CA LEU A 22 4.63 14.53 -7.65
C LEU A 22 3.34 13.84 -7.16
N ALA A 23 3.08 13.84 -5.86
CA ALA A 23 1.87 13.24 -5.30
C ALA A 23 0.58 13.92 -5.78
N ALA A 24 0.66 15.20 -6.17
CA ALA A 24 -0.45 15.95 -6.76
C ALA A 24 -0.61 15.75 -8.27
N ASP A 25 0.33 15.08 -8.94
CA ASP A 25 0.28 14.82 -10.37
C ASP A 25 -0.88 13.88 -10.74
N GLU A 26 -1.59 14.19 -11.82
CA GLU A 26 -2.74 13.40 -12.28
C GLU A 26 -2.38 11.94 -12.58
N THR A 27 -1.15 11.68 -13.02
CA THR A 27 -0.65 10.32 -13.30
C THR A 27 -0.60 9.49 -12.02
N ILE A 28 -0.18 10.11 -10.91
CA ILE A 28 -0.15 9.44 -9.60
C ILE A 28 -1.58 9.19 -9.10
N ALA A 29 -2.49 10.16 -9.26
CA ALA A 29 -3.90 9.96 -8.91
C ALA A 29 -4.55 8.82 -9.72
N LYS A 30 -4.29 8.75 -11.03
CA LYS A 30 -4.76 7.65 -11.89
C LYS A 30 -4.17 6.30 -11.48
N ALA A 31 -2.88 6.27 -11.15
CA ALA A 31 -2.24 5.05 -10.65
C ALA A 31 -2.87 4.59 -9.33
N TYR A 32 -3.12 5.49 -8.39
CA TYR A 32 -3.79 5.18 -7.11
C TYR A 32 -5.17 4.53 -7.31
N LEU A 33 -5.99 5.08 -8.21
CA LEU A 33 -7.30 4.52 -8.54
C LEU A 33 -7.18 3.15 -9.19
N SER A 34 -6.28 3.00 -10.17
CA SER A 34 -6.04 1.71 -10.83
C SER A 34 -5.57 0.62 -9.86
N GLN A 35 -4.70 0.95 -8.90
CA GLN A 35 -4.27 0.00 -7.87
C GLN A 35 -5.45 -0.40 -6.95
N THR A 36 -6.36 0.54 -6.66
CA THR A 36 -7.56 0.28 -5.86
C THR A 36 -8.55 -0.64 -6.60
N GLU A 37 -8.73 -0.43 -7.91
CA GLU A 37 -9.54 -1.33 -8.76
C GLU A 37 -8.92 -2.73 -8.85
N GLN A 38 -7.59 -2.81 -9.00
CA GLN A 38 -6.88 -4.09 -8.98
C GLN A 38 -7.06 -4.82 -7.63
N ALA A 39 -6.99 -4.11 -6.51
CA ALA A 39 -7.24 -4.69 -5.19
C ALA A 39 -8.67 -5.27 -5.08
N GLN A 40 -9.68 -4.53 -5.56
CA GLN A 40 -11.07 -5.02 -5.62
C GLN A 40 -11.21 -6.25 -6.51
N SER A 41 -10.53 -6.30 -7.67
CA SER A 41 -10.55 -7.47 -8.55
C SER A 41 -9.98 -8.73 -7.89
N LYS A 42 -9.04 -8.54 -6.94
CA LYS A 42 -8.46 -9.58 -6.08
C LYS A 42 -9.29 -9.87 -4.82
N ARG A 43 -10.50 -9.30 -4.72
CA ARG A 43 -11.42 -9.43 -3.58
C ARG A 43 -10.88 -8.87 -2.26
N ILE A 44 -9.88 -8.00 -2.30
CA ILE A 44 -9.41 -7.27 -1.12
C ILE A 44 -10.51 -6.28 -0.71
N PHE A 45 -10.97 -6.38 0.53
CA PHE A 45 -12.05 -5.54 1.07
C PHE A 45 -11.63 -4.74 2.31
N GLY A 46 -10.44 -4.99 2.87
CA GLY A 46 -9.94 -4.35 4.07
C GLY A 46 -8.43 -4.43 4.19
N SER A 47 -7.89 -3.83 5.25
CA SER A 47 -6.46 -3.80 5.54
C SER A 47 -6.19 -4.20 7.00
N PRO A 48 -5.10 -4.94 7.29
CA PRO A 48 -4.20 -5.55 6.32
C PRO A 48 -4.82 -6.77 5.63
N SER A 49 -4.37 -7.04 4.39
CA SER A 49 -4.72 -8.24 3.62
C SER A 49 -3.45 -8.78 2.94
N PHE A 50 -3.31 -10.10 2.89
CA PHE A 50 -2.19 -10.80 2.27
C PHE A 50 -2.72 -11.76 1.21
N ILE A 51 -2.03 -11.85 0.07
CA ILE A 51 -2.38 -12.83 -0.98
C ILE A 51 -1.14 -13.67 -1.27
N VAL A 52 -1.29 -14.99 -1.17
CA VAL A 52 -0.23 -15.97 -1.45
C VAL A 52 -0.80 -17.01 -2.40
N ASP A 53 -0.18 -17.17 -3.58
CA ASP A 53 -0.62 -18.10 -4.63
C ASP A 53 -2.12 -18.02 -4.98
N GLY A 54 -2.71 -16.84 -4.86
CA GLY A 54 -4.11 -16.57 -5.15
C GLY A 54 -5.07 -16.74 -3.95
N GLU A 55 -4.59 -17.28 -2.83
CA GLU A 55 -5.35 -17.37 -1.58
C GLU A 55 -5.28 -16.04 -0.80
N LEU A 56 -6.42 -15.58 -0.27
CA LEU A 56 -6.55 -14.30 0.42
C LEU A 56 -6.68 -14.50 1.93
N PHE A 57 -5.79 -13.88 2.69
CA PHE A 57 -5.79 -13.83 4.16
C PHE A 57 -6.07 -12.39 4.61
N TRP A 58 -7.11 -12.18 5.42
CA TRP A 58 -7.52 -10.86 5.88
C TRP A 58 -7.41 -10.74 7.41
N GLY A 59 -6.77 -9.67 7.88
CA GLY A 59 -6.47 -9.44 9.29
C GLY A 59 -5.01 -9.67 9.62
N ASP A 60 -4.47 -8.86 10.54
CA ASP A 60 -3.06 -8.96 10.99
C ASP A 60 -2.79 -10.30 11.69
N ASP A 61 -3.79 -10.83 12.39
CA ASP A 61 -3.80 -12.14 13.03
C ASP A 61 -3.66 -13.31 12.05
N ARG A 62 -3.83 -13.08 10.75
CA ARG A 62 -3.72 -14.09 9.68
C ARG A 62 -2.40 -14.03 8.92
N LEU A 63 -1.47 -13.15 9.32
CA LEU A 63 -0.14 -13.08 8.71
C LEU A 63 0.63 -14.40 8.84
N GLU A 64 0.62 -15.01 10.03
CA GLU A 64 1.34 -16.27 10.27
C GLU A 64 0.77 -17.42 9.42
N ASP A 65 -0.55 -17.48 9.26
CA ASP A 65 -1.21 -18.44 8.37
C ASP A 65 -0.80 -18.25 6.90
N ALA A 66 -0.73 -17.00 6.43
CA ALA A 66 -0.29 -16.69 5.07
C ALA A 66 1.17 -17.12 4.82
N VAL A 67 2.05 -16.91 5.79
CA VAL A 67 3.45 -17.35 5.71
C VAL A 67 3.55 -18.87 5.71
N ASN A 68 2.80 -19.55 6.58
CA ASN A 68 2.77 -21.01 6.63
C ASN A 68 2.27 -21.61 5.30
N TRP A 69 1.28 -20.99 4.67
CA TRP A 69 0.80 -21.37 3.34
C TRP A 69 1.86 -21.20 2.26
N ALA A 70 2.66 -20.12 2.30
CA ALA A 70 3.73 -19.88 1.33
C ALA A 70 4.87 -20.93 1.41
N LEU A 71 5.00 -21.61 2.55
CA LEU A 71 6.06 -22.57 2.83
C LEU A 71 5.63 -24.04 2.64
N SER A 72 4.33 -24.30 2.40
CA SER A 72 3.80 -25.64 2.14
C SER A 72 3.96 -26.04 0.68
#